data_AF-A0A1H4PKP4-F1
#
_entry.id   AF-A0A1H4PKP4-F1
#
_cell.length_a   1.000
_cell.length_b   1.000
_cell.length_c   1.000
_cell.angle_alpha   90.00
_cell.angle_beta   90.00
_cell.angle_gamma   90.00
#
_symmetry.space_group_name_H-M   'P 1'
#
loop_
_entity.id
_entity.type
_entity.pdbx_description
1 polymer ?
#
loop_
_entity_poly.entity_id
_entity_poly.type
_entity_poly.pdbx_seq_one_letter_code
_entity_poly.pdbx_strand_id
1 'polypeptide(L)'
;MAIEPDVKDWTWVIEKVCPECGFDPADITPADVAREIRTHPARWEAVLARPDVTVRPDESTWSPLEYAAHVRDVLELFRERLHLMLGRDGVEFANWDQDATAVAKEYRQESPRRVAHQVAEETELTARAFDEVPGELLGHRGLRSNGSEFTVASLSSYFLHDVVHHLHDVTA
;
A
#
# COMPACT_ATOMS: atom_id res chain seq x y z
N MET A 1 9.42 -12.07 20.32
CA MET A 1 8.17 -11.41 20.74
C MET A 1 7.27 -11.19 19.53
N ALA A 2 6.01 -10.75 19.72
CA ALA A 2 5.11 -10.38 18.63
C ALA A 2 5.37 -8.92 18.19
N ILE A 3 5.11 -8.62 16.92
CA ILE A 3 5.12 -7.26 16.39
C ILE A 3 4.03 -6.46 17.12
N GLU A 4 4.36 -5.22 17.49
CA GLU A 4 3.39 -4.35 18.15
C GLU A 4 2.30 -3.99 17.13
N PRO A 5 1.01 -4.26 17.43
CA PRO A 5 -0.06 -4.00 16.49
C PRO A 5 -0.10 -2.53 16.07
N ASP A 6 -0.22 -2.29 14.76
CA ASP A 6 -0.34 -0.94 14.26
C ASP A 6 -1.75 -0.37 14.53
N VAL A 7 -1.83 0.48 15.57
CA VAL A 7 -3.06 1.15 16.01
C VAL A 7 -3.12 2.62 15.59
N LYS A 8 -2.16 3.10 14.78
CA LYS A 8 -2.07 4.50 14.41
C LYS A 8 -3.15 4.86 13.38
N ASP A 9 -3.76 6.04 13.55
CA ASP A 9 -4.61 6.61 12.51
C ASP A 9 -3.72 7.27 11.44
N TRP A 10 -3.36 6.50 10.42
CA TRP A 10 -2.54 6.96 9.32
C TRP A 10 -3.22 7.97 8.39
N THR A 11 -4.50 8.32 8.60
CA THR A 11 -5.16 9.31 7.73
C THR A 11 -4.57 10.71 7.83
N TRP A 12 -3.73 11.03 8.83
CA TRP A 12 -3.04 12.33 8.83
C TRP A 12 -2.11 12.53 7.61
N VAL A 13 -1.63 11.45 6.98
CA VAL A 13 -0.67 11.51 5.85
C VAL A 13 -1.27 12.09 4.58
N ILE A 14 -2.60 12.24 4.51
CA ILE A 14 -3.26 12.95 3.41
C ILE A 14 -3.32 14.47 3.62
N GLU A 15 -2.93 14.97 4.78
CA GLU A 15 -2.99 16.40 5.10
C GLU A 15 -1.62 17.10 5.09
N LYS A 16 -0.52 16.36 5.28
CA LYS A 16 0.81 16.92 5.54
C LYS A 16 1.91 16.05 4.95
N VAL A 17 3.04 16.68 4.63
CA VAL A 17 4.25 15.98 4.20
C VAL A 17 4.71 15.00 5.28
N CYS A 18 5.02 13.77 4.86
CA CYS A 18 5.57 12.76 5.75
C CYS A 18 7.04 13.12 6.11
N PRO A 19 7.39 13.24 7.40
CA PRO A 19 8.74 13.63 7.81
C PRO A 19 9.78 12.52 7.62
N GLU A 20 9.34 11.28 7.41
CA GLU A 20 10.20 10.11 7.25
C GLU A 20 10.54 9.91 5.77
N CYS A 21 9.55 9.62 4.92
CA CYS A 21 9.77 9.36 3.50
C CYS A 21 9.75 10.64 2.62
N GLY A 22 9.38 11.80 3.16
CA GLY A 22 9.31 13.06 2.43
C GLY A 22 8.13 13.19 1.46
N PHE A 23 7.22 12.21 1.44
CA PHE A 23 6.05 12.21 0.56
C PHE A 23 5.11 13.38 0.86
N ASP A 24 4.78 14.16 -0.16
CA ASP A 24 3.80 15.24 -0.10
C ASP A 24 2.47 14.77 -0.71
N PRO A 25 1.37 14.70 0.06
CA PRO A 25 0.08 14.27 -0.46
C PRO A 25 -0.61 15.32 -1.35
N ALA A 26 -0.08 16.54 -1.42
CA ALA A 26 -0.67 17.64 -2.18
C ALA A 26 -0.68 17.35 -3.68
N ASP A 27 -1.82 17.63 -4.31
CA ASP A 27 -2.04 17.56 -5.76
C ASP A 27 -1.74 16.20 -6.43
N ILE A 28 -1.73 15.10 -5.66
CA ILE A 28 -1.61 13.75 -6.22
C ILE A 28 -2.88 13.37 -6.98
N THR A 29 -2.71 13.03 -8.26
CA THR A 29 -3.78 12.50 -9.10
C THR A 29 -3.70 10.96 -9.22
N PRO A 30 -4.81 10.26 -9.56
CA PRO A 30 -4.76 8.84 -9.91
C PRO A 30 -3.70 8.49 -10.97
N ALA A 31 -3.51 9.35 -11.97
CA ALA A 31 -2.48 9.16 -12.99
C ALA A 31 -1.05 9.27 -12.42
N ASP A 32 -0.83 10.13 -11.43
CA ASP A 32 0.46 10.20 -10.71
C ASP A 32 0.73 8.94 -9.91
N VAL A 33 -0.30 8.40 -9.24
CA VAL A 33 -0.21 7.10 -8.55
C VAL A 33 0.21 6.02 -9.53
N ALA A 34 -0.51 5.86 -10.65
CA ALA A 34 -0.24 4.84 -11.64
C ALA A 34 1.16 4.96 -12.26
N ARG A 35 1.66 6.18 -12.47
CA ARG A 35 3.02 6.45 -12.96
C ARG A 35 4.07 6.08 -11.93
N GLU A 36 3.89 6.47 -10.67
CA GLU A 36 4.89 6.27 -9.61
C GLU A 36 5.03 4.79 -9.25
N ILE A 37 3.91 4.09 -9.01
CA ILE A 37 3.97 2.69 -8.57
C ILE A 37 4.58 1.76 -9.61
N ARG A 38 4.48 2.09 -10.92
CA ARG A 38 5.15 1.33 -11.99
C ARG A 38 6.67 1.34 -11.89
N THR A 39 7.26 2.24 -11.10
CA THR A 39 8.71 2.24 -10.83
C THR A 39 9.10 1.30 -9.69
N HIS A 40 8.13 0.86 -8.85
CA HIS A 40 8.38 0.08 -7.65
C HIS A 40 8.83 -1.38 -7.90
N PRO A 41 8.33 -2.12 -8.91
CA PRO A 41 8.68 -3.52 -9.10
C PRO A 41 10.19 -3.78 -9.19
N ALA A 42 10.92 -2.97 -9.97
CA ALA A 42 12.37 -3.12 -10.10
C ALA A 42 13.12 -2.83 -8.78
N ARG A 43 12.59 -1.90 -7.98
CA ARG A 43 13.16 -1.56 -6.66
C ARG A 43 12.91 -2.68 -5.65
N TRP A 44 11.70 -3.25 -5.64
CA TRP A 44 11.37 -4.43 -4.83
C TRP A 44 12.15 -5.67 -5.26
N GLU A 45 12.34 -5.90 -6.55
CA GLU A 45 13.18 -7.00 -7.05
C GLU A 45 14.62 -6.89 -6.52
N ALA A 46 15.19 -5.68 -6.53
CA ALA A 46 16.52 -5.43 -5.98
C ALA A 46 16.60 -5.66 -4.46
N VAL A 47 15.56 -5.27 -3.71
CA VAL A 47 15.46 -5.56 -2.26
C VAL A 47 15.33 -7.06 -2.01
N LEU A 48 14.47 -7.74 -2.77
CA LEU A 48 14.18 -9.17 -2.61
C LEU A 48 15.34 -10.08 -3.01
N ALA A 49 16.31 -9.57 -3.76
CA ALA A 49 17.54 -10.27 -4.11
C ALA A 49 18.63 -10.22 -3.02
N ARG A 50 18.43 -9.42 -1.96
CA ARG A 50 19.42 -9.28 -0.87
C ARG A 50 19.51 -10.57 -0.04
N PRO A 51 20.71 -10.95 0.44
CA PRO A 51 20.90 -12.18 1.21
C PRO A 51 20.21 -12.17 2.59
N ASP A 52 19.92 -10.99 3.13
CA ASP A 52 19.30 -10.74 4.44
C ASP A 52 17.81 -10.41 4.34
N VAL A 53 17.18 -10.58 3.18
CA VAL A 53 15.76 -10.23 2.93
C VAL A 53 14.78 -10.85 3.94
N THR A 54 15.11 -11.99 4.54
CA THR A 54 14.27 -12.69 5.52
C THR A 54 14.60 -12.33 6.98
N VAL A 55 15.61 -11.49 7.21
CA VAL A 55 16.08 -11.14 8.53
C VAL A 55 15.34 -9.90 9.02
N ARG A 56 14.66 -10.03 10.15
CA ARG A 56 14.09 -8.87 10.86
C ARG A 56 15.22 -8.13 11.60
N PRO A 57 15.29 -6.80 11.53
CA PRO A 57 16.33 -6.05 12.24
C PRO A 57 16.14 -6.08 13.76
N ASP A 58 14.89 -6.18 14.23
CA ASP A 58 14.50 -6.33 15.63
C ASP A 58 13.19 -7.13 15.75
N GLU A 59 12.65 -7.27 16.96
CA GLU A 59 11.44 -8.07 17.19
C GLU A 59 10.13 -7.37 16.81
N SER A 60 10.16 -6.05 16.66
CA SER A 60 9.02 -5.18 16.34
C SER A 60 8.92 -4.81 14.86
N THR A 61 9.97 -5.03 14.08
CA THR A 61 10.05 -4.63 12.67
C THR A 61 9.97 -5.84 11.74
N TRP A 62 9.15 -5.75 10.68
CA TRP A 62 9.10 -6.76 9.64
C TRP A 62 10.42 -6.89 8.88
N SER A 63 10.69 -8.08 8.34
CA SER A 63 11.79 -8.28 7.41
C SER A 63 11.45 -7.65 6.05
N PRO A 64 12.44 -7.34 5.19
CA PRO A 64 12.16 -6.84 3.84
C PRO A 64 11.25 -7.74 3.00
N LEU A 65 11.30 -9.07 3.20
CA LEU A 65 10.38 -10.01 2.56
C LEU A 65 8.93 -9.78 3.00
N GLU A 66 8.72 -9.57 4.30
CA GLU A 66 7.39 -9.35 4.87
C GLU A 66 6.82 -8.00 4.43
N TYR A 67 7.63 -6.94 4.35
CA TYR A 67 7.23 -5.67 3.76
C TYR A 67 6.83 -5.81 2.28
N ALA A 68 7.58 -6.58 1.48
CA ALA A 68 7.23 -6.81 0.08
C ALA A 68 5.90 -7.58 -0.08
N ALA A 69 5.67 -8.60 0.76
CA ALA A 69 4.44 -9.35 0.80
C ALA A 69 3.25 -8.49 1.24
N HIS A 70 3.48 -7.59 2.20
CA HIS A 70 2.53 -6.58 2.62
C HIS A 70 2.17 -5.63 1.46
N VAL A 71 3.17 -5.06 0.76
CA VAL A 71 2.92 -4.15 -0.37
C VAL A 71 2.14 -4.83 -1.51
N ARG A 72 2.40 -6.11 -1.80
CA ARG A 72 1.57 -6.89 -2.73
C ARG A 72 0.09 -6.88 -2.30
N ASP A 73 -0.18 -7.16 -1.04
CA ASP A 73 -1.55 -7.21 -0.52
C ASP A 73 -2.21 -5.81 -0.45
N VAL A 74 -1.43 -4.76 -0.17
CA VAL A 74 -1.88 -3.36 -0.25
C VAL A 74 -2.30 -3.00 -1.67
N LEU A 75 -1.51 -3.38 -2.68
CA LEU A 75 -1.84 -3.14 -4.10
C LEU A 75 -3.19 -3.74 -4.47
N GLU A 76 -3.43 -5.00 -4.09
CA GLU A 76 -4.70 -5.70 -4.33
C GLU A 76 -5.87 -5.03 -3.58
N LEU A 77 -5.70 -4.81 -2.28
CA LEU A 77 -6.74 -4.25 -1.40
C LEU A 77 -7.18 -2.85 -1.83
N PHE A 78 -6.24 -1.98 -2.18
CA PHE A 78 -6.58 -0.62 -2.62
C PHE A 78 -7.20 -0.58 -4.01
N ARG A 79 -6.82 -1.51 -4.90
CA ARG A 79 -7.51 -1.71 -6.18
C ARG A 79 -8.96 -2.14 -5.96
N GLU A 80 -9.24 -3.05 -5.03
CA GLU A 80 -10.62 -3.42 -4.69
C GLU A 80 -11.42 -2.23 -4.14
N ARG A 81 -10.86 -1.48 -3.18
CA ARG A 81 -11.50 -0.30 -2.59
C ARG A 81 -11.78 0.78 -3.63
N LEU A 82 -10.84 1.02 -4.53
CA LEU A 82 -11.02 1.94 -5.66
C LEU A 82 -12.23 1.52 -6.50
N HIS A 83 -12.30 0.26 -6.94
CA HIS A 83 -13.43 -0.22 -7.74
C HIS A 83 -14.78 -0.11 -7.01
N LEU A 84 -14.82 -0.37 -5.70
CA LEU A 84 -16.03 -0.16 -4.89
C LEU A 84 -16.49 1.29 -4.96
N MET A 85 -15.57 2.23 -4.73
CA MET A 85 -15.87 3.67 -4.73
C MET A 85 -16.21 4.19 -6.12
N LEU A 86 -15.61 3.67 -7.20
CA LEU A 86 -15.99 4.02 -8.57
C LEU A 86 -17.39 3.50 -8.92
N GLY A 87 -17.78 2.33 -8.39
CA GLY A 87 -19.09 1.74 -8.64
C GLY A 87 -20.25 2.45 -7.93
N ARG A 88 -20.00 3.08 -6.77
CA ARG A 88 -21.03 3.76 -5.98
C ARG A 88 -20.43 4.80 -5.02
N ASP A 89 -21.07 5.96 -4.91
CA ASP A 89 -20.76 6.95 -3.86
C ASP A 89 -21.26 6.50 -2.48
N GLY A 90 -20.46 6.72 -1.44
CA GLY A 90 -20.78 6.40 -0.06
C GLY A 90 -20.77 4.90 0.26
N VAL A 91 -19.86 4.14 -0.37
CA VAL A 91 -19.68 2.71 -0.04
C VAL A 91 -19.01 2.53 1.31
N GLU A 92 -19.35 1.46 2.00
CA GLU A 92 -18.59 1.01 3.16
C GLU A 92 -17.63 -0.10 2.75
N PHE A 93 -16.40 -0.08 3.28
CA PHE A 93 -15.44 -1.17 3.11
C PHE A 93 -14.76 -1.52 4.44
N ALA A 94 -14.35 -2.78 4.56
CA ALA A 94 -13.78 -3.29 5.81
C ALA A 94 -12.43 -2.60 6.13
N ASN A 95 -12.24 -2.34 7.43
CA ASN A 95 -10.90 -2.14 7.96
C ASN A 95 -10.06 -3.40 7.77
N TRP A 96 -8.75 -3.23 7.63
CA TRP A 96 -7.82 -4.33 7.41
C TRP A 96 -6.79 -4.36 8.53
N ASP A 97 -6.59 -5.54 9.10
CA ASP A 97 -5.55 -5.82 10.09
C ASP A 97 -4.37 -6.47 9.36
N GLN A 98 -3.34 -5.66 9.12
CA GLN A 98 -2.16 -6.06 8.39
C GLN A 98 -1.32 -7.10 9.13
N ASP A 99 -1.26 -7.02 10.47
CA ASP A 99 -0.50 -7.93 11.31
C ASP A 99 -1.17 -9.30 11.37
N ALA A 100 -2.49 -9.33 11.53
CA ALA A 100 -3.26 -10.57 11.46
C ALA A 100 -3.13 -11.23 10.08
N THR A 101 -3.08 -10.43 9.00
CA THR A 101 -2.91 -10.94 7.64
C THR A 101 -1.52 -11.51 7.41
N ALA A 102 -0.47 -10.81 7.87
CA ALA A 102 0.91 -11.28 7.78
C ALA A 102 1.12 -12.63 8.48
N VAL A 103 0.47 -12.82 9.64
CA VAL A 103 0.46 -14.11 10.35
C VAL A 103 -0.35 -15.16 9.58
N ALA A 104 -1.57 -14.84 9.16
CA ALA A 104 -2.47 -15.78 8.50
C ALA A 104 -1.93 -16.28 7.14
N LYS A 105 -1.28 -15.41 6.37
CA LYS A 105 -0.66 -15.73 5.07
C LYS A 105 0.79 -16.18 5.20
N GLU A 106 1.31 -16.25 6.43
CA GLU A 106 2.68 -16.68 6.75
C GLU A 106 3.77 -15.95 5.95
N TYR A 107 3.72 -14.61 5.87
CA TYR A 107 4.62 -13.81 5.02
C TYR A 107 6.11 -14.19 5.15
N ARG A 108 6.56 -14.45 6.37
CA ARG A 108 7.94 -14.87 6.69
C ARG A 108 8.40 -16.16 5.98
N GLN A 109 7.47 -16.99 5.51
CA GLN A 109 7.73 -18.28 4.87
C GLN A 109 7.58 -18.20 3.34
N GLU A 110 7.16 -17.06 2.80
CA GLU A 110 6.98 -16.91 1.36
C GLU A 110 8.31 -16.95 0.60
N SER A 111 8.24 -17.32 -0.69
CA SER A 111 9.42 -17.30 -1.55
C SER A 111 9.69 -15.86 -2.05
N PRO A 112 10.88 -15.27 -1.82
CA PRO A 112 11.20 -13.92 -2.29
C PRO A 112 10.98 -13.75 -3.80
N ARG A 113 11.35 -14.77 -4.59
CA ARG A 113 11.13 -14.77 -6.04
C ARG A 113 9.64 -14.75 -6.41
N ARG A 114 8.80 -15.50 -5.69
CA ARG A 114 7.35 -15.51 -5.93
C ARG A 114 6.75 -14.16 -5.56
N VAL A 115 7.13 -13.62 -4.40
CA VAL A 115 6.67 -12.29 -3.96
C VAL A 115 7.05 -11.21 -4.96
N ALA A 116 8.29 -11.22 -5.50
CA ALA A 116 8.71 -10.28 -6.53
C ALA A 116 7.81 -10.30 -7.78
N HIS A 117 7.49 -11.51 -8.26
CA HIS A 117 6.58 -11.67 -9.40
C HIS A 117 5.18 -11.15 -9.11
N GLN A 118 4.65 -11.41 -7.92
CA GLN A 118 3.31 -10.96 -7.52
C GLN A 118 3.26 -9.44 -7.30
N VAL A 119 4.30 -8.83 -6.73
CA VAL A 119 4.39 -7.36 -6.63
C VAL A 119 4.35 -6.74 -8.01
N ALA A 120 5.09 -7.29 -8.99
CA ALA A 120 5.06 -6.79 -10.37
C ALA A 120 3.67 -6.94 -11.03
N GLU A 121 3.00 -8.08 -10.82
CA GLU A 121 1.67 -8.36 -11.35
C GLU A 121 0.61 -7.42 -10.74
N GLU A 122 0.53 -7.35 -9.41
CA GLU A 122 -0.42 -6.48 -8.71
C GLU A 122 -0.15 -5.01 -8.98
N THR A 123 1.12 -4.61 -9.15
CA THR A 123 1.47 -3.24 -9.54
C THR A 123 0.82 -2.87 -10.87
N GLU A 124 0.93 -3.73 -11.88
CA GLU A 124 0.38 -3.43 -13.20
C GLU A 124 -1.16 -3.45 -13.20
N LEU A 125 -1.78 -4.39 -12.48
CA LEU A 125 -3.24 -4.43 -12.32
C LEU A 125 -3.76 -3.16 -11.62
N THR A 126 -3.09 -2.74 -10.55
CA THR A 126 -3.47 -1.56 -9.77
C THR A 126 -3.20 -0.27 -10.54
N ALA A 127 -2.06 -0.17 -11.24
CA ALA A 127 -1.75 1.01 -12.05
C ALA A 127 -2.76 1.21 -13.18
N ARG A 128 -3.20 0.15 -13.85
CA ARG A 128 -4.28 0.22 -14.85
C ARG A 128 -5.58 0.75 -14.27
N ALA A 129 -5.98 0.24 -13.10
CA ALA A 129 -7.20 0.70 -12.45
C ALA A 129 -7.15 2.21 -12.11
N PHE A 130 -5.98 2.72 -11.69
CA PHE A 130 -5.79 4.15 -11.43
C PHE A 130 -5.74 5.01 -12.69
N ASP A 131 -5.16 4.52 -13.79
CA ASP A 131 -5.16 5.23 -15.10
C ASP A 131 -6.59 5.42 -15.64
N GLU A 132 -7.50 4.50 -15.32
CA GLU A 132 -8.87 4.49 -15.84
C GLU A 132 -9.86 5.30 -14.98
N VAL A 133 -9.41 5.94 -13.90
CA VAL A 133 -10.28 6.72 -13.01
C VAL A 133 -10.87 7.94 -13.74
N PRO A 134 -12.20 8.02 -13.91
CA PRO A 134 -12.83 9.20 -14.50
C PRO A 134 -12.75 10.39 -13.54
N GLY A 135 -12.44 11.58 -14.07
CA GLY A 135 -12.26 12.79 -13.27
C GLY A 135 -13.51 13.20 -12.47
N GLU A 136 -14.70 12.91 -12.99
CA GLU A 136 -15.98 13.17 -12.33
C GLU A 136 -16.22 12.30 -11.08
N LEU A 137 -15.50 11.19 -10.95
CA LEU A 137 -15.63 10.26 -9.81
C LEU A 137 -14.62 10.52 -8.70
N LEU A 138 -13.71 11.50 -8.85
CA LEU A 138 -12.70 11.82 -7.83
C LEU A 138 -13.31 12.17 -6.46
N GLY A 139 -14.53 12.71 -6.46
CA GLY A 139 -15.28 13.06 -5.25
C GLY A 139 -16.10 11.94 -4.63
N HIS A 140 -16.18 10.75 -5.25
CA HIS A 140 -16.90 9.61 -4.66
C HIS A 140 -16.27 9.20 -3.33
N ARG A 141 -17.14 8.93 -2.37
CA ARG A 141 -16.80 8.70 -0.97
C ARG A 141 -16.82 7.23 -0.61
N GLY A 142 -15.98 6.88 0.35
CA GLY A 142 -15.91 5.56 0.95
C GLY A 142 -15.68 5.68 2.45
N LEU A 143 -16.39 4.88 3.23
CA LEU A 143 -16.28 4.83 4.68
C LEU A 143 -15.62 3.50 5.07
N ARG A 144 -14.41 3.57 5.60
CA ARG A 144 -13.76 2.41 6.20
C ARG A 144 -14.48 2.07 7.50
N SER A 145 -14.68 0.78 7.79
CA SER A 145 -15.46 0.34 8.96
C SER A 145 -14.88 0.75 10.32
N ASN A 146 -13.68 1.33 10.38
CA ASN A 146 -13.11 1.95 11.58
C ASN A 146 -13.49 3.45 11.74
N GLY A 147 -14.30 3.99 10.84
CA GLY A 147 -14.79 5.38 10.87
C GLY A 147 -14.03 6.36 9.98
N SER A 148 -12.91 5.96 9.36
CA SER A 148 -12.18 6.83 8.43
C SER A 148 -12.95 7.02 7.12
N GLU A 149 -13.17 8.27 6.71
CA GLU A 149 -13.79 8.63 5.43
C GLU A 149 -12.73 9.02 4.40
N PHE A 150 -12.90 8.56 3.16
CA PHE A 150 -12.06 8.88 2.02
C PHE A 150 -12.89 9.37 0.84
N THR A 151 -12.32 10.24 0.01
CA THR A 151 -12.72 10.40 -1.39
C THR A 151 -11.81 9.54 -2.27
N VAL A 152 -12.16 9.31 -3.54
CA VAL A 152 -11.25 8.62 -4.48
C VAL A 152 -9.90 9.36 -4.56
N ALA A 153 -9.92 10.69 -4.54
CA ALA A 153 -8.70 11.49 -4.49
C ALA A 153 -7.87 11.24 -3.21
N SER A 154 -8.48 11.32 -2.02
CA SER A 154 -7.71 11.13 -0.78
C SER A 154 -7.27 9.67 -0.58
N LEU A 155 -8.05 8.69 -1.06
CA LEU A 155 -7.64 7.29 -1.11
C LEU A 155 -6.40 7.11 -2.00
N SER A 156 -6.32 7.83 -3.12
CA SER A 156 -5.17 7.80 -4.04
C SER A 156 -3.90 8.29 -3.35
N SER A 157 -3.95 9.45 -2.68
CA SER A 157 -2.81 9.98 -1.92
C SER A 157 -2.41 9.06 -0.77
N TYR A 158 -3.39 8.53 -0.03
CA TYR A 158 -3.16 7.63 1.09
C TYR A 158 -2.47 6.34 0.65
N PHE A 159 -2.97 5.71 -0.41
CA PHE A 159 -2.37 4.53 -1.03
C PHE A 159 -0.95 4.78 -1.50
N LEU A 160 -0.72 5.89 -2.21
CA LEU A 160 0.61 6.19 -2.75
C LEU A 160 1.63 6.43 -1.65
N HIS A 161 1.24 7.14 -0.58
CA HIS A 161 2.07 7.29 0.62
C HIS A 161 2.51 5.92 1.15
N ASP A 162 1.55 5.01 1.36
CA ASP A 162 1.78 3.69 1.94
C ASP A 162 2.84 2.89 1.17
N VAL A 163 2.68 2.76 -0.15
CA VAL A 163 3.63 2.01 -0.99
C VAL A 163 4.99 2.69 -1.15
N VAL A 164 5.05 4.03 -1.09
CA VAL A 164 6.31 4.79 -1.10
C VAL A 164 7.03 4.64 0.23
N HIS A 165 6.29 4.71 1.34
CA HIS A 165 6.81 4.62 2.69
C HIS A 165 7.41 3.23 2.96
N HIS A 166 6.70 2.16 2.62
CA HIS A 166 7.23 0.81 2.83
C HIS A 166 8.44 0.47 1.96
N LEU A 167 8.58 1.13 0.81
CA LEU A 167 9.79 1.03 0.02
C LEU A 167 10.94 1.84 0.64
N HIS A 168 10.63 2.97 1.30
CA HIS A 168 11.59 3.73 2.10
C HIS A 168 12.10 2.91 3.30
N ASP A 169 11.22 2.25 4.05
CA ASP A 169 11.54 1.43 5.24
C ASP A 169 12.65 0.38 4.99
N VAL A 170 12.73 -0.13 3.76
CA VAL A 170 13.69 -1.18 3.37
C VAL A 170 14.87 -0.66 2.54
N THR A 171 14.94 0.65 2.27
CA THR A 171 16.01 1.27 1.46
C THR A 171 16.78 2.38 2.14
N ALA A 172 16.31 2.90 3.27
CA ALA A 172 16.96 3.96 4.04
C ALA A 172 18.25 3.49 4.76
#